data_AF-A0A2G8PAQ9-F1
#
_entry.id   AF-A0A2G8PAQ9-F1
#
_cell.length_a   1.000
_cell.length_b   1.000
_cell.length_c   1.000
_cell.angle_alpha   90.00
_cell.angle_beta   90.00
_cell.angle_gamma   90.00
#
_symmetry.space_group_name_H-M   'P 1'
#
loop_
_entity.id
_entity.type
_entity.pdbx_description
1 polymer ?
#
loop_
_entity_poly.entity_id
_entity_poly.type
_entity_poly.pdbx_seq_one_letter_code
_entity_poly.pdbx_strand_id
1 'polypeptide(L)'
;MEFARPRRMSPRILALDFDGVLCDGRAEYFASSCRVCAQVWGLAPAQLESLRPAFDRLRPLIETGWEMPLLLWGLQQGIPEDALRQDWPGWRQRLLQGAGISEQALAQRLDEVRDRWIEEDLQGWLGLHRFYPGVAAWMRQIQAAGEPRLAILSTKEGRFIQQLLLREGIQLPRHRILGKEVRAPKATTLRRLLAATQVAPEELWFVEDRLQTLRQVQRVPDLEQVLLFLAAWGYNLPEERQEAARDPHLHLLSLEQLFQPFEQWLAAPSPRLAISPASPEDLSRARLTPGRKRPEAGLASLVLTLVELLRQLMEAQVVRQMEANRLSAEQIERAGSSLQALRQQIRQLCALLEIDPAELNLDLGDLGSLLPRQGDYYPGQPHGEGSLLELLDRLINTGIVIDGEIDLGLADLSLIHARLRLVLTSSAKLS
;
A
#
# COMPACT_ATOMS: atom_id res chain seq x y z
N MET A 1 0.62 34.93 -31.84
CA MET A 1 0.46 33.47 -31.71
C MET A 1 1.54 32.97 -30.80
N GLU A 2 1.22 32.87 -29.51
CA GLU A 2 2.10 32.30 -28.50
C GLU A 2 2.01 30.78 -28.67
N PHE A 3 3.08 30.16 -29.16
CA PHE A 3 3.15 28.70 -29.23
C PHE A 3 3.10 28.17 -27.80
N ALA A 4 1.99 27.52 -27.43
CA ALA A 4 1.85 26.83 -26.16
C ALA A 4 3.05 25.89 -26.00
N ARG A 5 3.91 26.16 -24.99
CA ARG A 5 4.99 25.26 -24.64
C ARG A 5 4.40 23.87 -24.39
N PRO A 6 5.01 22.79 -24.88
CA PRO A 6 4.53 21.45 -24.59
C PRO A 6 4.46 21.27 -23.06
N ARG A 7 3.30 20.84 -22.54
CA ARG A 7 3.10 20.56 -21.11
C ARG A 7 4.16 19.55 -20.67
N ARG A 8 5.00 19.93 -19.71
CA ARG A 8 5.96 19.02 -19.09
C ARG A 8 5.17 18.04 -18.22
N MET A 9 5.27 16.74 -18.48
CA MET A 9 4.57 15.68 -17.74
C MET A 9 5.31 15.27 -16.44
N SER A 10 6.24 16.11 -15.97
CA SER A 10 7.10 15.85 -14.81
C SER A 10 7.19 17.10 -13.92
N PRO A 11 7.24 16.96 -12.58
CA PRO A 11 7.36 18.10 -11.68
C PRO A 11 8.72 18.80 -11.80
N ARG A 12 8.75 20.11 -11.53
CA ARG A 12 9.98 20.84 -11.15
C ARG A 12 10.20 20.83 -9.64
N ILE A 13 9.10 20.75 -8.89
CA ILE A 13 9.10 20.67 -7.43
C ILE A 13 8.21 19.51 -7.02
N LEU A 14 8.76 18.61 -6.22
CA LEU A 14 8.01 17.54 -5.60
C LEU A 14 7.96 17.78 -4.09
N ALA A 15 6.81 18.24 -3.62
CA ALA A 15 6.51 18.44 -2.22
C ALA A 15 5.94 17.13 -1.64
N LEU A 16 6.48 16.68 -0.51
CA LEU A 16 6.13 15.39 0.10
C LEU A 16 5.81 15.61 1.57
N ASP A 17 4.74 15.01 2.09
CA ASP A 17 4.68 14.80 3.53
C ASP A 17 5.79 13.86 3.99
N PHE A 18 6.13 13.92 5.27
CA PHE A 18 7.12 13.03 5.85
C PHE A 18 6.49 11.75 6.40
N ASP A 19 5.71 11.87 7.47
CA ASP A 19 5.04 10.73 8.08
C ASP A 19 3.91 10.25 7.16
N GLY A 20 3.78 8.93 6.95
CA GLY A 20 2.73 8.36 6.10
C GLY A 20 3.02 8.40 4.59
N VAL A 21 3.96 9.23 4.12
CA VAL A 21 4.43 9.24 2.73
C VAL A 21 5.85 8.68 2.63
N LEU A 22 6.80 9.29 3.34
CA LEU A 22 8.21 8.90 3.29
C LEU A 22 8.58 7.87 4.36
N CYS A 23 8.04 8.05 5.56
CA CYS A 23 8.41 7.31 6.75
C CYS A 23 7.18 6.79 7.50
N ASP A 24 7.23 5.54 7.95
CA ASP A 24 6.30 5.02 8.94
C ASP A 24 6.86 5.29 10.35
N GLY A 25 6.26 6.28 11.02
CA GLY A 25 6.59 6.67 12.38
C GLY A 25 5.72 6.00 13.46
N ARG A 26 4.81 5.06 13.14
CA ARG A 26 3.86 4.49 14.11
C ARG A 26 4.54 3.91 15.36
N ALA A 27 5.65 3.20 15.18
CA ALA A 27 6.39 2.63 16.30
C ALA A 27 6.95 3.72 17.24
N GLU A 28 7.51 4.80 16.69
CA GLU A 28 7.94 5.94 17.50
C GLU A 28 6.75 6.65 18.17
N TYR A 29 5.68 6.94 17.43
CA TYR A 29 4.49 7.58 17.99
C TYR A 29 3.93 6.80 19.17
N PHE A 30 3.83 5.48 19.05
CA PHE A 30 3.39 4.62 20.14
C PHE A 30 4.35 4.66 21.33
N ALA A 31 5.65 4.48 21.11
CA ALA A 31 6.63 4.44 22.19
C ALA A 31 6.81 5.79 22.93
N SER A 32 6.73 6.91 22.21
CA SER A 32 6.71 8.25 22.79
C SER A 32 5.39 8.51 23.53
N SER A 33 4.26 8.04 22.99
CA SER A 33 2.96 8.10 23.68
C SER A 33 2.95 7.31 24.99
N CYS A 34 3.56 6.11 25.02
CA CYS A 34 3.71 5.33 26.25
C CYS A 34 4.49 6.09 27.32
N ARG A 35 5.60 6.75 26.94
CA ARG A 35 6.40 7.58 27.86
C ARG A 35 5.62 8.77 28.39
N VAL A 36 4.89 9.47 27.52
CA VAL A 36 3.99 10.56 27.94
C VAL A 36 2.92 10.03 28.88
N CYS A 37 2.30 8.89 28.58
CA CYS A 37 1.26 8.30 29.42
C CYS A 37 1.78 7.89 30.80
N ALA A 38 2.96 7.29 30.87
CA ALA A 38 3.62 6.97 32.13
C ALA A 38 3.87 8.22 32.97
N GLN A 39 4.27 9.31 32.32
CA GLN A 39 4.64 10.56 32.94
C GLN A 39 3.44 11.42 33.38
N VAL A 40 2.33 11.38 32.65
CA VAL A 40 1.14 12.22 32.89
C VAL A 40 0.10 11.46 33.71
N TRP A 41 -0.14 10.18 33.40
CA TRP A 41 -1.21 9.36 33.99
C TRP A 41 -0.69 8.18 34.83
N GLY A 42 0.63 8.04 35.01
CA GLY A 42 1.21 6.99 35.86
C GLY A 42 1.04 5.57 35.32
N LEU A 43 0.79 5.43 34.01
CA LEU A 43 0.54 4.13 33.38
C LEU A 43 1.82 3.35 33.14
N ALA A 44 1.84 2.07 33.52
CA ALA A 44 2.96 1.19 33.26
C ALA A 44 2.99 0.76 31.78
N PRO A 45 4.19 0.62 31.16
CA PRO A 45 4.31 0.20 29.76
C PRO A 45 3.55 -1.10 29.42
N ALA A 46 3.54 -2.06 30.34
CA ALA A 46 2.84 -3.34 30.15
C ALA A 46 1.33 -3.19 29.98
N GLN A 47 0.73 -2.13 30.55
CA GLN A 47 -0.71 -1.84 30.39
C GLN A 47 -1.04 -1.26 29.01
N LEU A 48 -0.04 -0.69 28.33
CA LEU A 48 -0.21 0.01 27.06
C LEU A 48 0.16 -0.87 25.87
N GLU A 49 1.11 -1.79 26.02
CA GLU A 49 1.62 -2.63 24.92
C GLU A 49 0.50 -3.42 24.22
N SER A 50 -0.47 -3.94 24.99
CA SER A 50 -1.63 -4.66 24.44
C SER A 50 -2.54 -3.79 23.56
N LEU A 51 -2.49 -2.46 23.71
CA LEU A 51 -3.30 -1.49 22.95
C LEU A 51 -2.66 -1.11 21.61
N ARG A 52 -1.42 -1.54 21.34
CA ARG A 52 -0.67 -1.20 20.12
C ARG A 52 -1.44 -1.49 18.83
N PRO A 53 -2.10 -2.66 18.65
CA PRO A 53 -2.86 -2.92 17.43
C PRO A 53 -4.03 -1.96 17.22
N ALA A 54 -4.74 -1.58 18.29
CA ALA A 54 -5.84 -0.62 18.24
C ALA A 54 -5.33 0.79 17.92
N PHE A 55 -4.23 1.20 18.57
CA PHE A 55 -3.54 2.45 18.30
C PHE A 55 -3.14 2.57 16.81
N ASP A 56 -2.52 1.53 16.24
CA ASP A 56 -2.10 1.52 14.84
C ASP A 56 -3.28 1.59 13.86
N ARG A 57 -4.43 0.98 14.19
CA ARG A 57 -5.67 1.06 13.40
C ARG A 57 -6.36 2.43 13.48
N LEU A 58 -6.16 3.17 14.56
CA LEU A 58 -6.78 4.47 14.80
C LEU A 58 -5.86 5.65 14.43
N ARG A 59 -4.59 5.39 14.12
CA ARG A 59 -3.63 6.38 13.59
C ARG A 59 -4.21 7.32 12.51
N PRO A 60 -5.03 6.87 11.54
CA PRO A 60 -5.61 7.76 10.52
C PRO A 60 -6.48 8.89 11.07
N LEU A 61 -7.08 8.73 12.25
CA LEU A 61 -7.94 9.74 12.87
C LEU A 61 -7.17 10.98 13.35
N ILE A 62 -5.86 10.84 13.50
CA ILE A 62 -5.02 11.81 14.19
C ILE A 62 -4.47 12.85 13.22
N GLU A 63 -4.75 14.11 13.51
CA GLU A 63 -4.30 15.26 12.72
C GLU A 63 -2.88 15.68 13.08
N THR A 64 -2.57 15.66 14.36
CA THR A 64 -1.35 16.23 14.92
C THR A 64 -0.75 15.28 15.96
N GLY A 65 0.59 15.19 15.99
CA GLY A 65 1.27 14.17 16.78
C GLY A 65 0.98 14.20 18.28
N TRP A 66 0.59 15.34 18.85
CA TRP A 66 0.26 15.50 20.27
C TRP A 66 -1.03 14.77 20.68
N GLU A 67 -1.89 14.44 19.73
CA GLU A 67 -3.14 13.72 19.98
C GLU A 67 -2.90 12.22 20.25
N MET A 68 -1.72 11.68 19.89
CA MET A 68 -1.40 10.26 20.05
C MET A 68 -1.38 9.77 21.50
N PRO A 69 -0.72 10.46 22.46
CA PRO A 69 -0.83 10.09 23.87
C PRO A 69 -2.27 10.12 24.38
N LEU A 70 -3.08 11.07 23.91
CA LEU A 70 -4.49 11.19 24.31
C LEU A 70 -5.33 10.02 23.78
N LEU A 71 -5.09 9.62 22.53
CA LEU A 71 -5.72 8.43 21.93
C LEU A 71 -5.37 7.17 22.72
N LEU A 72 -4.09 6.98 23.03
CA LEU A 72 -3.61 5.82 23.77
C LEU A 72 -4.22 5.78 25.18
N TRP A 73 -4.30 6.93 25.86
CA TRP A 73 -4.98 7.04 27.14
C TRP A 73 -6.48 6.72 27.02
N GLY A 74 -7.18 7.24 26.01
CA GLY A 74 -8.59 6.92 25.77
C GLY A 74 -8.85 5.43 25.56
N LEU A 75 -7.97 4.74 24.81
CA LEU A 75 -8.01 3.29 24.66
C LEU A 75 -7.79 2.56 25.99
N GLN A 76 -6.86 3.02 26.82
CA GLN A 76 -6.61 2.44 28.14
C GLN A 76 -7.80 2.60 29.08
N GLN A 77 -8.58 3.69 28.94
CA GLN A 77 -9.82 3.91 29.67
C GLN A 77 -11.00 3.05 29.17
N GLY A 78 -10.76 2.17 28.19
CA GLY A 78 -11.76 1.23 27.67
C GLY A 78 -12.73 1.85 26.67
N ILE A 79 -12.40 3.01 26.07
CA ILE A 79 -13.25 3.60 25.04
C ILE A 79 -13.21 2.70 23.79
N PRO A 80 -14.37 2.25 23.28
CA PRO A 80 -14.42 1.39 22.08
C PRO A 80 -13.84 2.07 20.84
N GLU A 81 -13.13 1.31 20.00
CA GLU A 81 -12.53 1.83 18.76
C GLU A 81 -13.57 2.49 17.85
N ASP A 82 -14.76 1.90 17.73
CA ASP A 82 -15.84 2.43 16.86
C ASP A 82 -16.36 3.79 17.33
N ALA A 83 -16.42 4.00 18.65
CA ALA A 83 -16.81 5.29 19.21
C ALA A 83 -15.75 6.37 18.90
N LEU A 84 -14.46 6.00 18.94
CA LEU A 84 -13.36 6.90 18.56
C LEU A 84 -13.37 7.20 17.06
N ARG A 85 -13.64 6.21 16.19
CA ARG A 85 -13.77 6.42 14.74
C ARG A 85 -14.93 7.34 14.39
N GLN A 86 -16.05 7.21 15.11
CA GLN A 86 -17.25 7.99 14.83
C GLN A 86 -17.09 9.47 15.19
N ASP A 87 -16.44 9.80 16.31
CA ASP A 87 -16.33 11.17 16.83
C ASP A 87 -15.00 11.41 17.56
N TRP A 88 -13.87 11.29 16.86
CA TRP A 88 -12.56 11.63 17.44
C TRP A 88 -12.51 13.09 17.95
N PRO A 89 -12.97 14.13 17.21
CA PRO A 89 -12.90 15.51 17.69
C PRO A 89 -13.67 15.75 19.00
N GLY A 90 -14.86 15.16 19.16
CA GLY A 90 -15.62 15.24 20.40
C GLY A 90 -14.97 14.46 21.53
N TRP A 91 -14.46 13.25 21.27
CA TRP A 91 -13.72 12.48 22.28
C TRP A 91 -12.44 13.18 22.74
N ARG A 92 -11.69 13.80 21.84
CA ARG A 92 -10.51 14.62 22.15
C ARG A 92 -10.84 15.69 23.18
N GLN A 93 -11.94 16.43 22.98
CA GLN A 93 -12.37 17.46 23.93
C GLN A 93 -12.76 16.86 25.30
N ARG A 94 -13.53 15.76 25.31
CA ARG A 94 -13.94 15.08 26.55
C ARG A 94 -12.74 14.55 27.32
N LEU A 95 -11.75 13.97 26.64
CA LEU A 95 -10.54 13.42 27.25
C LEU A 95 -9.66 14.54 27.84
N LEU A 96 -9.44 15.65 27.11
CA LEU A 96 -8.69 16.79 27.65
C LEU A 96 -9.35 17.37 28.91
N GLN A 97 -10.67 17.55 28.88
CA GLN A 97 -11.44 18.03 30.04
C GLN A 97 -11.38 17.05 31.21
N GLY A 98 -11.59 15.75 30.97
CA GLY A 98 -11.55 14.72 32.00
C GLY A 98 -10.18 14.54 32.65
N ALA A 99 -9.10 14.74 31.88
CA ALA A 99 -7.73 14.71 32.39
C ALA A 99 -7.28 16.02 33.04
N GLY A 100 -8.01 17.13 32.85
CA GLY A 100 -7.59 18.45 33.31
C GLY A 100 -6.28 18.95 32.68
N ILE A 101 -5.97 18.51 31.45
CA ILE A 101 -4.74 18.86 30.74
C ILE A 101 -5.04 19.65 29.45
N SER A 102 -4.20 20.63 29.12
CA SER A 102 -4.32 21.37 27.87
C SER A 102 -3.61 20.68 26.71
N GLU A 103 -4.06 20.95 25.49
CA GLU A 103 -3.36 20.54 24.26
C GLU A 103 -1.89 20.98 24.27
N GLN A 104 -1.62 22.23 24.65
CA GLN A 104 -0.26 22.79 24.68
C GLN A 104 0.65 22.04 25.65
N ALA A 105 0.13 21.70 26.84
CA ALA A 105 0.88 20.94 27.84
C ALA A 105 1.22 19.53 27.34
N LEU A 106 0.27 18.85 26.69
CA LEU A 106 0.50 17.51 26.16
C LEU A 106 1.48 17.52 24.97
N ALA A 107 1.37 18.53 24.09
CA ALA A 107 2.30 18.73 22.98
C ALA A 107 3.73 18.99 23.49
N GLN A 108 3.89 19.87 24.48
CA GLN A 108 5.17 20.15 25.10
C GLN A 108 5.76 18.88 25.74
N ARG A 109 4.95 18.10 26.46
CA ARG A 109 5.39 16.85 27.08
C ARG A 109 5.89 15.83 26.07
N LEU A 110 5.21 15.74 24.92
CA LEU A 110 5.63 14.86 23.83
C LEU A 110 6.97 15.29 23.23
N ASP A 111 7.16 16.59 23.01
CA ASP A 111 8.42 17.13 22.48
C ASP A 111 9.57 16.89 23.48
N GLU A 112 9.37 17.13 24.78
CA GLU A 112 10.36 16.86 25.85
C GLU A 112 10.77 15.39 25.94
N VAL A 113 9.82 14.47 25.79
CA VAL A 113 10.08 13.01 25.79
C VAL A 113 10.98 12.63 24.62
N ARG A 114 10.73 13.20 23.44
CA ARG A 114 11.52 12.93 22.23
C ARG A 114 12.92 13.50 22.35
N ASP A 115 13.03 14.71 22.87
CA ASP A 115 14.32 15.38 23.06
C ASP A 115 15.23 14.61 24.01
N ARG A 116 14.69 14.23 25.17
CA ARG A 116 15.43 13.41 26.12
C ARG A 116 15.86 12.09 25.51
N TRP A 117 14.99 11.43 24.75
CA TRP A 117 15.36 10.16 24.12
C TRP A 117 16.43 10.35 23.05
N ILE A 118 16.37 11.41 22.25
CA ILE A 118 17.42 11.72 21.28
C ILE A 118 18.76 12.02 21.97
N GLU A 119 18.74 12.71 23.11
CA GLU A 119 19.93 13.00 23.91
C GLU A 119 20.54 11.74 24.55
N GLU A 120 19.70 10.85 25.08
CA GLU A 120 20.13 9.64 25.78
C GLU A 120 20.49 8.49 24.83
N ASP A 121 19.70 8.28 23.77
CA ASP A 121 19.80 7.17 22.84
C ASP A 121 19.22 7.53 21.45
N LEU A 122 19.98 8.32 20.69
CA LEU A 122 19.65 8.69 19.32
C LEU A 122 19.41 7.47 18.43
N GLN A 123 20.21 6.39 18.56
CA GLN A 123 20.09 5.23 17.68
C GLN A 123 18.82 4.42 17.96
N GLY A 124 18.44 4.24 19.23
CA GLY A 124 17.18 3.63 19.61
C GLY A 124 15.98 4.44 19.13
N TRP A 125 16.01 5.78 19.28
CA TRP A 125 14.93 6.64 18.77
C TRP A 125 14.82 6.60 17.24
N LEU A 126 15.95 6.70 16.52
CA LEU A 126 15.97 6.55 15.06
C LEU A 126 15.47 5.16 14.64
N GLY A 127 15.83 4.11 15.39
CA GLY A 127 15.44 2.72 15.14
C GLY A 127 13.94 2.46 15.10
N LEU A 128 13.13 3.37 15.66
CA LEU A 128 11.66 3.29 15.66
C LEU A 128 11.00 3.95 14.45
N HIS A 129 11.80 4.48 13.54
CA HIS A 129 11.33 5.05 12.29
C HIS A 129 11.79 4.16 11.14
N ARG A 130 10.85 3.83 10.26
CA ARG A 130 11.13 3.00 9.09
C ARG A 130 10.69 3.74 7.84
N PHE A 131 11.62 4.07 6.96
CA PHE A 131 11.25 4.49 5.61
C PHE A 131 10.47 3.37 4.92
N TYR A 132 9.42 3.73 4.17
CA TYR A 132 8.69 2.73 3.41
C TYR A 132 9.64 2.01 2.43
N PRO A 133 9.44 0.71 2.16
CA PRO A 133 10.34 -0.06 1.31
C PRO A 133 10.59 0.64 -0.02
N GLY A 134 11.87 0.81 -0.40
CA GLY A 134 12.28 1.49 -1.64
C GLY A 134 12.39 3.02 -1.57
N VAL A 135 11.68 3.68 -0.64
CA VAL A 135 11.61 5.16 -0.59
C VAL A 135 12.98 5.81 -0.35
N ALA A 136 13.77 5.31 0.60
CA ALA A 136 15.08 5.88 0.87
C ALA A 136 16.04 5.79 -0.34
N ALA A 137 15.99 4.69 -1.09
CA ALA A 137 16.77 4.52 -2.32
C ALA A 137 16.28 5.48 -3.42
N TRP A 138 14.97 5.57 -3.61
CA TRP A 138 14.33 6.47 -4.58
C TRP A 138 14.65 7.94 -4.30
N MET A 139 14.59 8.39 -3.04
CA MET A 139 14.96 9.77 -2.68
C MET A 139 16.42 10.07 -2.98
N ARG A 140 17.34 9.11 -2.72
CA ARG A 140 18.76 9.26 -3.07
C ARG A 140 18.97 9.36 -4.58
N GLN A 141 18.21 8.60 -5.38
CA GLN A 141 18.25 8.70 -6.85
C GLN A 141 17.79 10.08 -7.33
N ILE A 142 16.66 10.59 -6.84
CA ILE A 142 16.19 11.95 -7.20
C ILE A 142 17.20 13.01 -6.78
N GLN A 143 17.77 12.91 -5.57
CA GLN A 143 18.79 13.83 -5.09
C GLN A 143 20.03 13.82 -6.00
N ALA A 144 20.48 12.64 -6.45
CA ALA A 144 21.61 12.51 -7.36
C ALA A 144 21.30 13.06 -8.76
N ALA A 145 20.06 12.91 -9.24
CA ALA A 145 19.62 13.48 -10.52
C ALA A 145 19.50 15.02 -10.48
N GLY A 146 19.23 15.60 -9.31
CA GLY A 146 19.12 17.05 -9.11
C GLY A 146 17.75 17.65 -9.47
N GLU A 147 16.93 16.94 -10.25
CA GLU A 147 15.53 17.25 -10.53
C GLU A 147 14.62 16.00 -10.36
N PRO A 148 13.36 16.15 -9.91
CA PRO A 148 12.75 17.38 -9.40
C PRO A 148 13.39 17.84 -8.08
N ARG A 149 13.22 19.13 -7.76
CA ARG A 149 13.64 19.65 -6.45
C ARG A 149 12.69 19.13 -5.38
N LEU A 150 13.20 18.31 -4.46
CA LEU A 150 12.44 17.82 -3.32
C LEU A 150 12.19 18.91 -2.28
N ALA A 151 10.99 18.93 -1.72
CA ALA A 151 10.63 19.67 -0.51
C ALA A 151 9.81 18.77 0.41
N ILE A 152 9.98 18.90 1.72
CA ILE A 152 9.22 18.15 2.72
C ILE A 152 8.33 19.12 3.48
N LEU A 153 7.03 18.85 3.56
CA LEU A 153 6.04 19.66 4.27
C LEU A 153 5.39 18.80 5.34
N SER A 154 5.72 19.01 6.61
CA SER A 154 5.32 18.12 7.69
C SER A 154 4.93 18.87 8.96
N THR A 155 4.11 18.24 9.79
CA THR A 155 3.82 18.69 11.16
C THR A 155 4.85 18.20 12.18
N LYS A 156 5.81 17.36 11.77
CA LYS A 156 6.96 16.97 12.59
C LYS A 156 8.01 18.09 12.55
N GLU A 157 8.75 18.28 13.64
CA GLU A 157 9.81 19.28 13.68
C GLU A 157 10.89 18.97 12.65
N GLY A 158 11.32 19.99 11.89
CA GLY A 158 12.28 19.81 10.80
C GLY A 158 13.62 19.22 11.26
N ARG A 159 14.02 19.50 12.51
CA ARG A 159 15.24 18.92 13.11
C ARG A 159 15.19 17.41 13.25
N PHE A 160 14.02 16.84 13.56
CA PHE A 160 13.83 15.39 13.68
C PHE A 160 13.86 14.73 12.29
N ILE A 161 13.19 15.35 11.32
CA ILE A 161 13.21 14.91 9.92
C ILE A 161 14.66 14.92 9.38
N GLN A 162 15.42 15.97 9.66
CA GLN A 162 16.81 16.09 9.22
C GLN A 162 17.67 14.90 9.71
N GLN A 163 17.54 14.50 10.97
CA GLN A 163 18.29 13.35 11.52
C GLN A 163 17.91 12.04 10.82
N LEU A 164 16.62 11.85 10.55
CA LEU A 164 16.10 10.67 9.86
C LEU A 164 16.60 10.58 8.41
N LEU A 165 16.60 11.69 7.67
CA LEU A 165 17.14 11.74 6.32
C LEU A 165 18.65 11.47 6.28
N LEU A 166 19.41 12.07 7.21
CA LEU A 166 20.86 11.90 7.27
C LEU A 166 21.26 10.44 7.53
N ARG A 167 20.50 9.72 8.37
CA ARG A 167 20.72 8.28 8.61
C ARG A 167 20.63 7.44 7.33
N GLU A 168 19.74 7.81 6.42
CA GLU A 168 19.56 7.13 5.13
C GLU A 168 20.49 7.66 4.02
N GLY A 169 21.42 8.57 4.34
CA GLY A 169 22.33 9.19 3.38
C GLY A 169 21.65 10.23 2.47
N ILE A 170 20.51 10.77 2.88
CA ILE A 170 19.75 11.81 2.15
C ILE A 170 20.13 13.18 2.73
N GLN A 171 20.68 14.05 1.88
CA GLN A 171 21.13 15.39 2.22
C GLN A 171 20.21 16.43 1.60
N LEU A 172 19.08 16.67 2.27
CA LEU A 172 18.16 17.75 1.90
C LEU A 172 18.53 19.03 2.66
N PRO A 173 18.67 20.20 1.99
CA PRO A 173 18.93 21.46 2.67
C PRO A 173 17.81 21.82 3.65
N ARG A 174 18.15 22.34 4.83
CA ARG A 174 17.18 22.68 5.89
C ARG A 174 16.03 23.57 5.43
N HIS A 175 16.27 24.53 4.54
CA HIS A 175 15.23 25.41 4.01
C HIS A 175 14.18 24.71 3.14
N ARG A 176 14.43 23.44 2.74
CA ARG A 176 13.48 22.58 2.03
C ARG A 176 12.77 21.58 2.95
N ILE A 177 13.10 21.58 4.24
CA ILE A 177 12.37 20.82 5.27
C ILE A 177 11.48 21.83 6.00
N LEU A 178 10.22 21.91 5.57
CA LEU A 178 9.21 22.82 6.09
C LEU A 178 8.41 22.10 7.17
N GLY A 179 9.02 21.98 8.35
CA GLY A 179 8.44 21.28 9.50
C GLY A 179 7.48 22.12 10.36
N LYS A 180 7.17 21.60 11.55
CA LYS A 180 6.31 22.23 12.58
C LYS A 180 6.63 23.70 12.84
N GLU A 181 7.92 24.07 12.79
CA GLU A 181 8.43 25.41 13.04
C GLU A 181 7.91 26.47 12.06
N VAL A 182 7.41 26.08 10.88
CA VAL A 182 6.79 26.99 9.91
C VAL A 182 5.49 27.61 10.45
N ARG A 183 4.82 26.94 11.40
CA ARG A 183 3.58 27.40 12.07
C ARG A 183 2.52 27.91 11.09
N ALA A 184 2.34 27.23 9.96
CA ALA A 184 1.33 27.55 8.97
C ALA A 184 0.72 26.27 8.38
N PRO A 185 -0.57 26.28 7.98
CA PRO A 185 -1.18 25.16 7.27
C PRO A 185 -0.43 24.81 5.99
N LYS A 186 -0.43 23.53 5.58
CA LYS A 186 0.29 23.07 4.38
C LYS A 186 -0.12 23.82 3.11
N ALA A 187 -1.40 24.16 2.95
CA ALA A 187 -1.87 24.99 1.83
C ALA A 187 -1.17 26.37 1.78
N THR A 188 -1.07 27.05 2.93
CA THR A 188 -0.34 28.33 3.01
C THR A 188 1.15 28.14 2.70
N THR A 189 1.75 27.05 3.17
CA THR A 189 3.16 26.72 2.93
C THR A 189 3.44 26.40 1.45
N LEU A 190 2.56 25.65 0.78
CA LEU A 190 2.63 25.38 -0.66
C LEU A 190 2.55 26.67 -1.48
N ARG A 191 1.63 27.58 -1.13
CA ARG A 191 1.52 28.89 -1.79
C ARG A 191 2.81 29.71 -1.64
N ARG A 192 3.41 29.72 -0.45
CA ARG A 192 4.72 30.37 -0.21
C ARG A 192 5.83 29.72 -1.03
N LEU A 193 5.83 28.39 -1.14
CA LEU A 193 6.80 27.64 -1.95
C LEU A 193 6.68 27.98 -3.43
N LEU A 194 5.45 28.05 -3.95
CA LEU A 194 5.17 28.43 -5.34
C LEU A 194 5.68 29.86 -5.62
N ALA A 195 5.34 30.81 -4.74
CA ALA A 195 5.80 32.20 -4.87
C ALA A 195 7.33 32.35 -4.81
N ALA A 196 8.00 31.59 -3.93
CA ALA A 196 9.45 31.67 -3.74
C ALA A 196 10.25 31.03 -4.89
N THR A 197 9.66 30.07 -5.59
CA THR A 197 10.37 29.26 -6.60
C THR A 197 10.06 29.64 -8.04
N GLN A 198 9.01 30.44 -8.26
CA GLN A 198 8.56 30.94 -9.56
C GLN A 198 8.38 29.82 -10.61
N VAL A 199 7.99 28.62 -10.17
CA VAL A 199 7.55 27.54 -11.09
C VAL A 199 6.07 27.74 -11.42
N ALA A 200 5.63 27.19 -12.56
CA ALA A 200 4.20 27.14 -12.85
C ALA A 200 3.50 26.21 -11.84
N PRO A 201 2.26 26.50 -11.40
CA PRO A 201 1.58 25.67 -10.40
C PRO A 201 1.47 24.19 -10.81
N GLU A 202 1.27 23.90 -12.10
CA GLU A 202 1.21 22.54 -12.67
C GLU A 202 2.55 21.78 -12.61
N GLU A 203 3.66 22.48 -12.37
CA GLU A 203 4.99 21.89 -12.18
C GLU A 203 5.31 21.64 -10.70
N LEU A 204 4.41 22.00 -9.78
CA LEU A 204 4.49 21.67 -8.36
C LEU A 204 3.54 20.50 -8.08
N TRP A 205 4.10 19.37 -7.68
CA TRP A 205 3.33 18.18 -7.29
C TRP A 205 3.42 18.00 -5.79
N PHE A 206 2.29 17.67 -5.15
CA PHE A 206 2.21 17.47 -3.71
C PHE A 206 1.66 16.09 -3.38
N VAL A 207 2.44 15.29 -2.65
CA VAL A 207 2.07 13.96 -2.16
C VAL A 207 1.84 14.00 -0.66
N GLU A 208 0.68 13.54 -0.24
CA GLU A 208 0.18 13.61 1.13
C GLU A 208 -0.59 12.34 1.46
N ASP A 209 -0.59 11.87 2.70
CA ASP A 209 -1.35 10.68 3.09
C ASP A 209 -2.73 11.00 3.66
N ARG A 210 -3.00 12.26 4.05
CA ARG A 210 -4.28 12.71 4.62
C ARG A 210 -5.16 13.41 3.61
N LEU A 211 -6.32 12.83 3.32
CA LEU A 211 -7.28 13.38 2.36
C LEU A 211 -7.76 14.79 2.74
N GLN A 212 -8.05 15.02 4.02
CA GLN A 212 -8.50 16.32 4.51
C GLN A 212 -7.49 17.45 4.23
N THR A 213 -6.19 17.17 4.33
CA THR A 213 -5.13 18.12 3.97
C THR A 213 -5.21 18.48 2.49
N LEU A 214 -5.35 17.49 1.61
CA LEU A 214 -5.51 17.70 0.16
C LEU A 214 -6.78 18.52 -0.14
N ARG A 215 -7.90 18.25 0.54
CA ARG A 215 -9.13 19.05 0.43
C ARG A 215 -8.93 20.51 0.81
N GLN A 216 -8.12 20.78 1.85
CA GLN A 216 -7.80 22.17 2.22
C GLN A 216 -6.96 22.86 1.15
N VAL A 217 -6.06 22.14 0.49
CA VAL A 217 -5.26 22.66 -0.63
C VAL A 217 -6.16 22.99 -1.84
N GLN A 218 -7.08 22.08 -2.21
CA GLN A 218 -8.04 22.29 -3.30
C GLN A 218 -8.90 23.56 -3.14
N ARG A 219 -9.14 24.00 -1.89
CA ARG A 219 -9.95 25.20 -1.60
C ARG A 219 -9.19 26.52 -1.81
N VAL A 220 -7.88 26.47 -2.09
CA VAL A 220 -7.07 27.67 -2.31
C VAL A 220 -6.94 27.93 -3.82
N PRO A 221 -7.50 29.03 -4.36
CA PRO A 221 -7.48 29.31 -5.80
C PRO A 221 -6.08 29.34 -6.41
N ASP A 222 -5.11 29.91 -5.70
CA ASP A 222 -3.70 29.99 -6.16
C ASP A 222 -3.05 28.61 -6.37
N LEU A 223 -3.66 27.54 -5.84
CA LEU A 223 -3.16 26.16 -5.89
C LEU A 223 -4.02 25.25 -6.76
N GLU A 224 -5.01 25.79 -7.48
CA GLU A 224 -5.94 24.99 -8.31
C GLU A 224 -5.24 24.07 -9.31
N GLN A 225 -4.12 24.54 -9.87
CA GLN A 225 -3.34 23.81 -10.88
C GLN A 225 -2.22 22.94 -10.28
N VAL A 226 -2.01 22.96 -8.96
CA VAL A 226 -1.06 22.04 -8.30
C VAL A 226 -1.60 20.62 -8.39
N LEU A 227 -0.77 19.67 -8.82
CA LEU A 227 -1.17 18.27 -8.86
C LEU A 227 -1.09 17.64 -7.47
N LEU A 228 -2.18 17.02 -7.06
CA LEU A 228 -2.38 16.50 -5.71
C LEU A 228 -2.46 14.98 -5.73
N PHE A 229 -1.64 14.33 -4.92
CA PHE A 229 -1.56 12.88 -4.82
C PHE A 229 -1.87 12.41 -3.39
N LEU A 230 -2.84 11.52 -3.25
CA LEU A 230 -3.07 10.80 -2.00
C LEU A 230 -2.21 9.53 -2.00
N ALA A 231 -1.27 9.42 -1.04
CA ALA A 231 -0.45 8.23 -0.86
C ALA A 231 -1.29 7.07 -0.30
N ALA A 232 -1.64 6.10 -1.14
CA ALA A 232 -2.53 4.99 -0.79
C ALA A 232 -1.97 4.04 0.30
N TRP A 233 -0.66 4.11 0.57
CA TRP A 233 0.03 3.31 1.59
C TRP A 233 0.15 4.00 2.96
N GLY A 234 -0.23 5.28 3.04
CA GLY A 234 -0.09 6.09 4.24
C GLY A 234 -1.22 5.91 5.25
N TYR A 235 -1.40 6.87 6.15
CA TYR A 235 -2.36 6.78 7.26
C TYR A 235 -3.76 7.24 6.85
N ASN A 236 -4.35 6.55 5.87
CA ASN A 236 -5.73 6.79 5.43
C ASN A 236 -6.61 5.54 5.54
N LEU A 237 -7.90 5.79 5.66
CA LEU A 237 -8.95 4.79 5.69
C LEU A 237 -9.33 4.33 4.26
N PRO A 238 -9.88 3.11 4.12
CA PRO A 238 -10.38 2.63 2.83
C PRO A 238 -11.40 3.57 2.18
N GLU A 239 -12.28 4.18 2.99
CA GLU A 239 -13.32 5.10 2.52
C GLU A 239 -12.70 6.38 1.94
N GLU A 240 -11.64 6.91 2.58
CA GLU A 240 -10.90 8.08 2.08
C GLU A 240 -10.22 7.78 0.74
N ARG A 241 -9.66 6.59 0.56
CA ARG A 241 -9.09 6.18 -0.73
C ARG A 241 -10.15 6.08 -1.82
N GLN A 242 -11.33 5.55 -1.50
CA GLN A 242 -12.45 5.47 -2.44
C GLN A 242 -12.97 6.87 -2.80
N GLU A 243 -13.04 7.78 -1.83
CA GLU A 243 -13.41 9.17 -2.07
C GLU A 243 -12.40 9.87 -2.98
N ALA A 244 -11.10 9.74 -2.68
CA ALA A 244 -10.04 10.32 -3.50
C ALA A 244 -10.04 9.78 -4.93
N ALA A 245 -10.29 8.47 -5.10
CA ALA A 245 -10.38 7.86 -6.43
C ALA A 245 -11.57 8.35 -7.28
N ARG A 246 -12.61 8.92 -6.64
CA ARG A 246 -13.77 9.51 -7.33
C ARG A 246 -13.60 11.00 -7.61
N ASP A 247 -12.58 11.64 -7.05
CA ASP A 247 -12.31 13.05 -7.24
C ASP A 247 -11.44 13.27 -8.49
N PRO A 248 -11.92 14.00 -9.51
CA PRO A 248 -11.15 14.25 -10.73
C PRO A 248 -9.91 15.12 -10.54
N HIS A 249 -9.78 15.81 -9.40
CA HIS A 249 -8.66 16.69 -9.07
C HIS A 249 -7.66 16.05 -8.10
N LEU A 250 -7.85 14.77 -7.72
CA LEU A 250 -6.92 14.02 -6.90
C LEU A 250 -6.43 12.77 -7.64
N HIS A 251 -5.17 12.43 -7.43
CA HIS A 251 -4.58 11.21 -7.93
C HIS A 251 -4.31 10.26 -6.77
N LEU A 252 -4.89 9.05 -6.80
CA LEU A 252 -4.53 8.02 -5.84
C LEU A 252 -3.20 7.38 -6.28
N LEU A 253 -2.13 7.61 -5.51
CA LEU A 253 -0.79 7.13 -5.81
C LEU A 253 -0.51 5.85 -5.02
N SER A 254 -0.14 4.78 -5.70
CA SER A 254 0.37 3.57 -5.04
C SER A 254 1.89 3.66 -4.78
N LEU A 255 2.38 2.89 -3.80
CA LEU A 255 3.82 2.86 -3.50
C LEU A 255 4.64 2.33 -4.69
N GLU A 256 4.05 1.44 -5.49
CA GLU A 256 4.66 0.92 -6.72
C GLU A 256 4.83 2.04 -7.77
N GLN A 257 3.78 2.85 -7.97
CA GLN A 257 3.83 3.98 -8.90
C GLN A 257 4.85 5.04 -8.48
N LEU A 258 5.09 5.25 -7.18
CA LEU A 258 6.09 6.19 -6.67
C LEU A 258 7.48 5.97 -7.31
N PHE A 259 7.82 4.72 -7.63
CA PHE A 259 9.12 4.36 -8.20
C PHE A 259 9.14 4.39 -9.74
N GLN A 260 7.98 4.58 -10.37
CA GLN A 260 7.87 4.70 -11.82
C GLN A 260 8.19 6.12 -12.31
N PRO A 261 8.48 6.29 -13.61
CA PRO A 261 8.54 7.61 -14.24
C PRO A 261 7.29 8.44 -13.94
N PHE A 262 7.45 9.76 -13.79
CA PHE A 262 6.38 10.67 -13.36
C PHE A 262 5.17 10.66 -14.30
N GLU A 263 5.37 10.35 -15.58
CA GLU A 263 4.30 10.19 -16.57
C GLU A 263 3.31 9.08 -16.18
N GLN A 264 3.79 8.04 -15.48
CA GLN A 264 2.99 6.89 -15.05
C GLN A 264 2.24 7.15 -13.73
N TRP A 265 2.55 8.24 -13.01
CA TRP A 265 1.82 8.62 -11.80
C TRP A 265 0.41 9.14 -12.13
N LEU A 266 0.23 9.64 -13.35
CA LEU A 266 -1.05 10.15 -13.85
C LEU A 266 -1.88 9.07 -14.56
N ALA A 267 -1.31 7.88 -14.77
CA ALA A 267 -2.03 6.76 -15.34
C ALA A 267 -3.01 6.19 -14.30
N ALA A 268 -4.23 5.86 -14.74
CA ALA A 268 -5.17 5.14 -13.88
C ALA A 268 -4.53 3.82 -13.42
N PRO A 269 -4.65 3.45 -12.13
CA PRO A 269 -4.06 2.21 -11.64
C PRO A 269 -4.60 1.04 -12.45
N SER A 270 -3.70 0.19 -12.98
CA SER A 270 -4.09 -1.07 -13.59
C SER A 270 -4.92 -1.86 -12.57
N PRO A 271 -6.11 -2.37 -12.94
CA PRO A 271 -6.96 -3.08 -11.99
C PRO A 271 -6.20 -4.29 -11.43
N ARG A 272 -5.90 -4.27 -10.13
CA ARG A 272 -5.42 -5.46 -9.43
C ARG A 272 -6.60 -6.40 -9.24
N LEU A 273 -6.60 -7.52 -9.95
CA LEU A 273 -7.53 -8.61 -9.69
C LEU A 273 -7.13 -9.28 -8.36
N ALA A 274 -7.78 -8.91 -7.26
CA ALA A 274 -7.61 -9.59 -5.99
C ALA A 274 -8.50 -10.84 -5.98
N ILE A 275 -7.90 -12.02 -6.07
CA ILE A 275 -8.64 -13.28 -5.92
C ILE A 275 -8.73 -13.57 -4.42
N SER A 276 -9.95 -13.52 -3.88
CA SER A 276 -10.26 -13.97 -2.52
C SER A 276 -11.28 -15.11 -2.60
N PRO A 277 -11.23 -16.08 -1.67
CA PRO A 277 -12.27 -17.10 -1.59
C PRO A 277 -13.64 -16.43 -1.42
N ALA A 278 -14.65 -16.91 -2.15
CA ALA A 278 -16.03 -16.43 -2.02
C ALA A 278 -16.56 -16.64 -0.59
N SER A 279 -17.39 -15.73 -0.06
CA SER A 279 -18.04 -16.01 1.23
C SER A 279 -19.10 -17.13 1.09
N PRO A 280 -19.49 -17.82 2.18
CA PRO A 280 -20.62 -18.76 2.15
C PRO A 280 -21.91 -18.10 1.63
N GLU A 281 -22.08 -16.80 1.89
CA GLU A 281 -23.21 -16.01 1.39
C GLU A 281 -23.12 -15.80 -0.13
N ASP A 282 -21.94 -15.51 -0.68
CA ASP A 282 -21.74 -15.34 -2.12
C ASP A 282 -22.04 -16.64 -2.90
N LEU A 283 -21.59 -17.77 -2.36
CA LEU A 283 -21.89 -19.11 -2.90
C LEU A 283 -23.39 -19.42 -2.85
N SER A 284 -24.10 -18.96 -1.82
CA SER A 284 -25.55 -19.16 -1.69
C SER A 284 -26.38 -18.28 -2.64
N ARG A 285 -25.87 -17.08 -2.99
CA ARG A 285 -26.53 -16.14 -3.92
C ARG A 285 -26.35 -16.56 -5.38
N ALA A 286 -25.23 -17.18 -5.71
CA ALA A 286 -25.02 -17.84 -6.99
C ALA A 286 -25.90 -19.10 -7.08
N ARG A 287 -27.18 -18.94 -7.46
CA ARG A 287 -28.09 -20.07 -7.68
C ARG A 287 -27.60 -20.93 -8.84
N LEU A 288 -26.68 -21.85 -8.57
CA LEU A 288 -26.33 -22.94 -9.46
C LEU A 288 -27.42 -24.01 -9.28
N THR A 289 -28.44 -23.99 -10.13
CA THR A 289 -29.46 -25.03 -10.17
C THR A 289 -28.80 -26.34 -10.64
N PRO A 290 -28.80 -27.43 -9.86
CA PRO A 290 -28.36 -28.73 -10.35
C PRO A 290 -29.38 -29.21 -11.36
N GLY A 291 -29.02 -29.23 -12.64
CA GLY A 291 -29.99 -29.50 -13.70
C GLY A 291 -29.38 -29.92 -15.03
N ARG A 292 -29.33 -31.25 -15.24
CA ARG A 292 -29.15 -32.01 -16.49
C ARG A 292 -27.86 -31.73 -17.29
N LYS A 293 -27.09 -32.81 -17.53
CA LYS A 293 -26.01 -32.91 -18.53
C LYS A 293 -26.28 -32.03 -19.75
N ARG A 294 -25.60 -30.89 -19.82
CA ARG A 294 -25.59 -29.96 -20.96
C ARG A 294 -24.13 -29.75 -21.39
N PRO A 295 -23.89 -29.29 -22.64
CA PRO A 295 -22.54 -29.00 -23.17
C PRO A 295 -21.75 -27.95 -22.37
N GLU A 296 -22.40 -27.28 -21.41
CA GLU A 296 -21.85 -26.30 -20.46
C GLU A 296 -20.76 -26.88 -19.54
N ALA A 297 -20.68 -28.21 -19.38
CA ALA A 297 -19.63 -28.88 -18.59
C ALA A 297 -18.20 -28.63 -19.12
N GLY A 298 -18.02 -28.44 -20.44
CA GLY A 298 -16.72 -28.20 -21.04
C GLY A 298 -16.11 -26.84 -20.66
N LEU A 299 -16.93 -25.78 -20.68
CA LEU A 299 -16.48 -24.44 -20.30
C LEU A 299 -16.26 -24.33 -18.79
N ALA A 300 -17.15 -24.94 -17.99
CA ALA A 300 -17.01 -24.96 -16.54
C ALA A 300 -15.73 -25.69 -16.09
N SER A 301 -15.42 -26.84 -16.72
CA SER A 301 -14.16 -27.56 -16.51
C SER A 301 -12.96 -26.70 -16.90
N LEU A 302 -12.98 -26.05 -18.08
CA LEU A 302 -11.90 -25.16 -18.52
C LEU A 302 -11.65 -23.99 -17.55
N VAL A 303 -12.72 -23.35 -17.06
CA VAL A 303 -12.60 -22.25 -16.08
C VAL A 303 -12.03 -22.77 -14.76
N LEU A 304 -12.49 -23.91 -14.27
CA LEU A 304 -11.96 -24.52 -13.05
C LEU A 304 -10.50 -24.96 -13.20
N THR A 305 -10.11 -25.45 -14.38
CA THR A 305 -8.72 -25.75 -14.73
C THR A 305 -7.85 -24.49 -14.68
N LEU A 306 -8.31 -23.39 -15.28
CA LEU A 306 -7.59 -22.10 -15.24
C LEU A 306 -7.46 -21.57 -13.80
N VAL A 307 -8.53 -21.66 -13.01
CA VAL A 307 -8.51 -21.24 -11.60
C VAL A 307 -7.55 -22.09 -10.77
N GLU A 308 -7.51 -23.40 -11.01
CA GLU A 308 -6.58 -24.31 -10.32
C GLU A 308 -5.12 -24.05 -10.72
N LEU A 309 -4.84 -23.79 -12.00
CA LEU A 309 -3.52 -23.37 -12.47
C LEU A 309 -3.06 -22.09 -11.78
N LEU A 310 -3.92 -21.07 -11.74
CA LEU A 310 -3.63 -19.79 -11.07
C LEU A 310 -3.39 -19.99 -9.57
N ARG A 311 -4.20 -20.82 -8.90
CA ARG A 311 -4.02 -21.15 -7.48
C ARG A 311 -2.66 -21.78 -7.21
N GLN A 312 -2.22 -22.73 -8.05
CA GLN A 312 -0.91 -23.38 -7.91
C GLN A 312 0.25 -22.43 -8.17
N LEU A 313 0.14 -21.54 -9.16
CA LEU A 313 1.12 -20.47 -9.39
C LEU A 313 1.21 -19.52 -8.19
N MET A 314 0.07 -19.14 -7.60
CA MET A 314 0.04 -18.31 -6.39
C MET A 314 0.70 -19.02 -5.20
N GLU A 315 0.43 -20.31 -5.00
CA GLU A 315 1.06 -21.13 -3.96
C GLU A 315 2.58 -21.21 -4.14
N ALA A 316 3.06 -21.43 -5.37
CA ALA A 316 4.48 -21.43 -5.70
C ALA A 316 5.15 -20.09 -5.37
N GLN A 317 4.50 -18.97 -5.68
CA GLN A 317 5.02 -17.64 -5.34
C GLN A 317 5.05 -17.41 -3.82
N VAL A 318 4.05 -17.87 -3.06
CA VAL A 318 4.06 -17.77 -1.59
C VAL A 318 5.25 -18.53 -1.00
N VAL A 319 5.50 -19.77 -1.45
CA VAL A 319 6.66 -20.57 -1.01
C VAL A 319 7.98 -19.84 -1.30
N ARG A 320 8.15 -19.31 -2.51
CA ARG A 320 9.37 -18.57 -2.89
C ARG A 320 9.59 -17.30 -2.06
N GLN A 321 8.53 -16.53 -1.79
CA GLN A 321 8.64 -15.31 -0.98
C GLN A 321 8.89 -15.63 0.51
N MET A 322 8.39 -16.78 0.99
CA MET A 322 8.72 -17.33 2.29
C MET A 322 10.20 -17.73 2.37
N GLU A 323 10.72 -18.51 1.41
CA GLU A 323 12.13 -18.92 1.34
C GLU A 323 13.09 -17.71 1.24
N ALA A 324 12.65 -16.64 0.56
CA ALA A 324 13.40 -15.39 0.48
C ALA A 324 13.30 -14.51 1.74
N ASN A 325 12.63 -14.96 2.81
CA ASN A 325 12.36 -14.19 4.04
C ASN A 325 11.69 -12.83 3.80
N ARG A 326 10.85 -12.72 2.76
CA ARG A 326 10.15 -11.48 2.40
C ARG A 326 8.73 -11.39 2.96
N LEU A 327 8.21 -12.48 3.50
CA LEU A 327 6.91 -12.54 4.18
C LEU A 327 7.12 -12.68 5.69
N SER A 328 6.34 -11.94 6.47
CA SER A 328 6.24 -12.15 7.92
C SER A 328 5.45 -13.42 8.24
N ALA A 329 5.61 -13.95 9.46
CA ALA A 329 4.89 -15.15 9.91
C ALA A 329 3.36 -15.01 9.75
N GLU A 330 2.82 -13.83 10.08
CA GLU A 330 1.40 -13.54 9.94
C GLU A 330 0.94 -13.51 8.46
N GLN A 331 1.79 -13.02 7.55
CA GLN A 331 1.50 -13.03 6.11
C GLN A 331 1.55 -14.44 5.53
N ILE A 332 2.47 -15.29 5.99
CA ILE A 332 2.55 -16.70 5.60
C ILE A 332 1.28 -17.44 6.02
N GLU A 333 0.85 -17.26 7.27
CA GLU A 333 -0.37 -17.88 7.80
C GLU A 333 -1.63 -17.42 7.06
N ARG A 334 -1.75 -16.11 6.79
CA ARG A 334 -2.86 -15.54 6.00
C ARG A 334 -2.88 -16.04 4.55
N ALA A 335 -1.72 -16.15 3.90
CA ALA A 335 -1.62 -16.68 2.54
C ALA A 335 -1.98 -18.17 2.49
N GLY A 336 -1.46 -18.97 3.43
CA GLY A 336 -1.75 -20.41 3.53
C GLY A 336 -3.23 -20.69 3.75
N SER A 337 -3.85 -19.99 4.71
CA SER A 337 -5.30 -20.12 4.98
C SER A 337 -6.16 -19.73 3.78
N SER A 338 -5.80 -18.66 3.07
CA SER A 338 -6.52 -18.21 1.86
C SER A 338 -6.42 -19.22 0.72
N LEU A 339 -5.23 -19.76 0.46
CA LEU A 339 -5.01 -20.80 -0.57
C LEU A 339 -5.75 -22.10 -0.22
N GLN A 340 -5.78 -22.48 1.05
CA GLN A 340 -6.55 -23.64 1.52
C GLN A 340 -8.05 -23.44 1.32
N ALA A 341 -8.58 -22.26 1.64
CA ALA A 341 -9.99 -21.92 1.43
C ALA A 341 -10.36 -21.97 -0.06
N LEU A 342 -9.51 -21.40 -0.94
CA LEU A 342 -9.71 -21.46 -2.39
C LEU A 342 -9.69 -22.91 -2.91
N ARG A 343 -8.77 -23.75 -2.42
CA ARG A 343 -8.72 -25.18 -2.75
C ARG A 343 -10.01 -25.91 -2.34
N GLN A 344 -10.57 -25.58 -1.18
CA GLN A 344 -11.84 -26.16 -0.73
C GLN A 344 -13.01 -25.74 -1.62
N GLN A 345 -13.03 -24.49 -2.08
CA GLN A 345 -14.06 -23.99 -2.99
C GLN A 345 -14.02 -24.64 -4.36
N ILE A 346 -12.82 -24.80 -4.94
CA ILE A 346 -12.66 -25.52 -6.21
C ILE A 346 -13.24 -26.94 -6.07
N ARG A 347 -12.93 -27.66 -4.98
CA ARG A 347 -13.49 -28.99 -4.71
C ARG A 347 -15.01 -28.99 -4.56
N GLN A 348 -15.58 -27.99 -3.88
CA GLN A 348 -17.02 -27.84 -3.74
C GLN A 348 -17.70 -27.59 -5.09
N LEU A 349 -17.11 -26.75 -5.93
CA LEU A 349 -17.61 -26.48 -7.28
C LEU A 349 -17.50 -27.71 -8.18
N CYS A 350 -16.38 -28.44 -8.15
CA CYS A 350 -16.25 -29.71 -8.87
C CYS A 350 -17.34 -30.70 -8.46
N ALA A 351 -17.59 -30.86 -7.15
CA ALA A 351 -18.64 -31.75 -6.64
C ALA A 351 -20.05 -31.32 -7.09
N LEU A 352 -20.33 -30.01 -7.10
CA LEU A 352 -21.61 -29.46 -7.53
C LEU A 352 -21.84 -29.65 -9.03
N LEU A 353 -20.78 -29.57 -9.83
CA LEU A 353 -20.82 -29.66 -11.29
C LEU A 353 -20.57 -31.09 -11.81
N GLU A 354 -20.44 -32.08 -10.93
CA GLU A 354 -20.14 -33.48 -11.26
C GLU A 354 -18.84 -33.64 -12.09
N ILE A 355 -17.85 -32.78 -11.85
CA ILE A 355 -16.53 -32.82 -12.51
C ILE A 355 -15.55 -33.56 -11.60
N ASP A 356 -14.85 -34.56 -12.13
CA ASP A 356 -13.76 -35.20 -11.38
C ASP A 356 -12.58 -34.21 -11.31
N PRO A 357 -12.06 -33.87 -10.11
CA PRO A 357 -10.87 -33.02 -9.98
C PRO A 357 -9.66 -33.50 -10.80
N ALA A 358 -9.56 -34.79 -11.11
CA ALA A 358 -8.52 -35.33 -11.99
C ALA A 358 -8.67 -34.85 -13.45
N GLU A 359 -9.89 -34.59 -13.92
CA GLU A 359 -10.18 -34.07 -15.26
C GLU A 359 -9.76 -32.60 -15.44
N LEU A 360 -9.48 -31.88 -14.36
CA LEU A 360 -8.95 -30.51 -14.45
C LEU A 360 -7.53 -30.48 -15.01
N ASN A 361 -6.78 -31.58 -14.93
CA ASN A 361 -5.44 -31.68 -15.48
C ASN A 361 -5.48 -32.04 -16.97
N LEU A 362 -5.64 -31.01 -17.81
CA LEU A 362 -5.70 -31.18 -19.26
C LEU A 362 -4.37 -31.68 -19.83
N ASP A 363 -4.45 -32.61 -20.77
CA ASP A 363 -3.34 -32.99 -21.64
C ASP A 363 -3.23 -31.97 -22.78
N LEU A 364 -2.06 -31.35 -22.93
CA LEU A 364 -1.76 -30.32 -23.92
C LEU A 364 -0.94 -30.87 -25.10
N GLY A 365 -0.86 -32.20 -25.25
CA GLY A 365 -0.12 -32.85 -26.33
C GLY A 365 1.39 -32.68 -26.14
N ASP A 366 2.08 -32.11 -27.13
CA ASP A 366 3.54 -31.92 -27.11
C ASP A 366 4.03 -31.00 -25.97
N LEU A 367 3.13 -30.24 -25.35
CA LEU A 367 3.41 -29.36 -24.20
C LEU A 367 3.28 -30.08 -22.84
N GLY A 368 2.91 -31.36 -22.81
CA GLY A 368 2.71 -32.13 -21.59
C GLY A 368 1.36 -31.85 -20.91
N SER A 369 1.25 -32.16 -19.61
CA SER A 369 0.02 -31.88 -18.84
C SER A 369 0.01 -30.45 -18.30
N LEU A 370 -1.18 -29.92 -18.03
CA LEU A 370 -1.34 -28.57 -17.50
C LEU A 370 -0.81 -28.44 -16.06
N LEU A 371 -1.05 -29.45 -15.24
CA LEU A 371 -0.59 -29.59 -13.85
C LEU A 371 0.37 -30.77 -13.71
N PRO A 372 1.35 -30.68 -12.78
CA PRO A 372 2.24 -31.80 -12.45
C PRO A 372 1.47 -32.92 -11.74
N ARG A 373 2.02 -34.14 -11.76
CA ARG A 373 1.48 -35.25 -10.96
C ARG A 373 1.60 -34.93 -9.46
N GLN A 374 0.67 -35.42 -8.64
CA GLN A 374 0.65 -35.11 -7.21
C GLN A 374 1.97 -35.50 -6.54
N GLY A 375 2.64 -34.52 -5.93
CA GLY A 375 3.91 -34.72 -5.21
C GLY A 375 5.17 -34.42 -6.03
N ASP A 376 5.05 -34.21 -7.34
CA ASP A 376 6.19 -34.06 -8.26
C ASP A 376 6.58 -32.60 -8.53
N TYR A 377 6.02 -31.63 -7.79
CA TYR A 377 6.29 -30.21 -8.00
C TYR A 377 6.69 -29.49 -6.73
N TYR A 378 7.91 -28.96 -6.74
CA TYR A 378 8.39 -27.97 -5.78
C TYR A 378 8.94 -26.75 -6.54
N PRO A 379 8.55 -25.51 -6.17
CA PRO A 379 8.97 -24.32 -6.90
C PRO A 379 10.50 -24.22 -7.05
N GLY A 380 10.98 -24.16 -8.29
CA GLY A 380 12.40 -23.97 -8.60
C GLY A 380 13.26 -25.25 -8.62
N GLN A 381 12.67 -26.42 -8.42
CA GLN A 381 13.35 -27.71 -8.64
C GLN A 381 12.93 -28.28 -10.01
N PRO A 382 13.88 -28.75 -10.84
CA PRO A 382 13.56 -29.42 -12.09
C PRO A 382 13.03 -30.84 -11.79
N HIS A 383 11.78 -31.10 -12.16
CA HIS A 383 11.20 -32.43 -12.21
C HIS A 383 10.98 -32.86 -13.67
N GLY A 384 10.62 -34.13 -13.90
CA GLY A 384 10.64 -34.85 -15.18
C GLY A 384 9.74 -34.29 -16.30
N GLU A 385 8.87 -35.11 -16.90
CA GLU A 385 7.99 -34.70 -18.03
C GLU A 385 7.29 -33.36 -17.70
N GLY A 386 7.69 -32.28 -18.40
CA GLY A 386 7.41 -30.91 -17.97
C GLY A 386 5.94 -30.55 -18.08
N SER A 387 5.40 -29.90 -17.05
CA SER A 387 4.04 -29.35 -17.06
C SER A 387 4.01 -27.88 -17.49
N LEU A 388 2.86 -27.40 -18.01
CA LEU A 388 2.67 -25.98 -18.30
C LEU A 388 2.88 -25.12 -17.04
N LEU A 389 2.46 -25.61 -15.87
CA LEU A 389 2.72 -24.95 -14.60
C LEU A 389 4.22 -24.73 -14.35
N GLU A 390 5.05 -25.76 -14.55
CA GLU A 390 6.50 -25.66 -14.38
C GLU A 390 7.15 -24.71 -15.40
N LEU A 391 6.64 -24.69 -16.63
CA LEU A 391 7.08 -23.73 -17.64
C LEU A 391 6.70 -22.31 -17.24
N LEU A 392 5.45 -22.07 -16.81
CA LEU A 392 4.98 -20.75 -16.36
C LEU A 392 5.68 -20.28 -15.09
N ASP A 393 5.90 -21.13 -14.10
CA ASP A 393 6.67 -20.80 -12.89
C ASP A 393 8.13 -20.44 -13.23
N ARG A 394 8.76 -21.18 -14.16
CA ARG A 394 10.09 -20.81 -14.67
C ARG A 394 10.08 -19.46 -15.39
N LEU A 395 9.08 -19.19 -16.24
CA LEU A 395 8.96 -17.93 -16.99
C LEU A 395 8.67 -16.73 -16.08
N ILE A 396 7.80 -16.89 -15.07
CA ILE A 396 7.54 -15.87 -14.05
C ILE A 396 8.81 -15.57 -13.26
N ASN A 397 9.59 -16.60 -12.95
CA ASN A 397 10.87 -16.43 -12.28
C ASN A 397 11.89 -15.73 -13.19
N THR A 398 12.00 -16.05 -14.47
CA THR A 398 12.98 -15.40 -15.36
C THR A 398 12.59 -13.99 -15.77
N GLY A 399 11.30 -13.67 -15.84
CA GLY A 399 10.79 -12.35 -16.19
C GLY A 399 10.81 -12.11 -17.71
N ILE A 400 9.96 -12.82 -18.45
CA ILE A 400 9.98 -12.84 -19.93
C ILE A 400 8.69 -12.21 -20.50
N VAL A 401 8.86 -11.52 -21.62
CA VAL A 401 7.75 -11.08 -22.50
C VAL A 401 7.53 -12.16 -23.55
N ILE A 402 6.34 -12.76 -23.57
CA ILE A 402 5.90 -13.72 -24.57
C ILE A 402 5.09 -12.94 -25.61
N ASP A 403 5.58 -12.89 -26.85
CA ASP A 403 4.80 -12.45 -28.02
C ASP A 403 4.40 -13.70 -28.80
N GLY A 404 3.10 -13.91 -28.97
CA GLY A 404 2.56 -15.09 -29.63
C GLY A 404 1.29 -14.77 -30.41
N GLU A 405 1.08 -15.51 -31.49
CA GLU A 405 -0.14 -15.44 -32.29
C GLU A 405 -0.89 -16.77 -32.10
N ILE A 406 -2.19 -16.71 -31.83
CA ILE A 406 -3.07 -17.86 -31.69
C ILE A 406 -4.27 -17.70 -32.62
N ASP A 407 -4.52 -18.74 -33.40
CA ASP A 407 -5.75 -18.89 -34.18
C ASP A 407 -6.71 -19.81 -33.43
N LEU A 408 -7.82 -19.24 -32.97
CA LEU A 408 -8.89 -19.97 -32.30
C LEU A 408 -9.99 -20.30 -33.31
N GLY A 409 -10.40 -21.57 -33.33
CA GLY A 409 -11.30 -22.10 -34.34
C GLY A 409 -12.27 -23.15 -33.81
N LEU A 410 -13.27 -23.50 -34.63
CA LEU A 410 -14.23 -24.56 -34.35
C LEU A 410 -14.48 -25.37 -35.63
N ALA A 411 -14.49 -26.71 -35.54
CA ALA A 411 -14.76 -27.61 -36.66
C ALA A 411 -13.89 -27.30 -37.91
N ASP A 412 -12.57 -27.28 -37.72
CA ASP A 412 -11.54 -27.01 -38.75
C ASP A 412 -11.59 -25.60 -39.37
N LEU A 413 -12.32 -24.66 -38.77
CA LEU A 413 -12.35 -23.25 -39.16
C LEU A 413 -11.59 -22.39 -38.16
N SER A 414 -10.53 -21.69 -38.56
CA SER A 414 -9.92 -20.63 -37.77
C SER A 414 -10.82 -19.39 -37.81
N LEU A 415 -11.44 -19.04 -36.67
CA LEU A 415 -12.45 -17.98 -36.59
C LEU A 415 -11.92 -16.69 -35.98
N ILE A 416 -10.90 -16.78 -35.11
CA ILE A 416 -10.36 -15.65 -34.37
C ILE A 416 -8.84 -15.74 -34.41
N HIS A 417 -8.20 -14.78 -35.08
CA HIS A 417 -6.76 -14.56 -34.99
C HIS A 417 -6.48 -13.59 -33.85
N ALA A 418 -5.72 -14.02 -32.85
CA ALA A 418 -5.39 -13.21 -31.68
C ALA A 418 -3.87 -13.11 -31.51
N ARG A 419 -3.36 -11.88 -31.41
CA ARG A 419 -1.97 -11.62 -31.04
C ARG A 419 -1.89 -11.28 -29.55
N LEU A 420 -1.19 -12.13 -28.80
CA LEU A 420 -1.02 -12.04 -27.36
C LEU A 420 0.39 -11.57 -27.03
N ARG A 421 0.47 -10.44 -26.33
CA ARG A 421 1.69 -9.96 -25.70
C ARG A 421 1.54 -10.09 -24.18
N LEU A 422 2.08 -11.17 -23.63
CA LEU A 422 1.97 -11.51 -22.22
C LEU A 422 3.30 -11.21 -21.51
N VAL A 423 3.27 -10.34 -20.50
CA VAL A 423 4.43 -10.07 -19.63
C VAL A 423 4.22 -10.85 -18.33
N LEU A 424 5.04 -11.87 -18.09
CA LEU A 424 5.01 -12.66 -16.85
C LEU A 424 6.27 -12.36 -16.03
N THR A 425 6.11 -11.81 -14.83
CA THR A 425 7.22 -11.50 -13.94
C THR A 425 6.76 -11.54 -12.48
N SER A 426 7.66 -11.94 -11.58
CA SER A 426 7.40 -11.84 -10.14
C SER A 426 7.41 -10.38 -9.67
N SER A 427 6.57 -10.03 -8.68
CA SER A 427 6.54 -8.68 -8.08
C SER A 427 7.91 -8.22 -7.55
N ALA A 428 8.78 -9.16 -7.18
CA ALA A 428 10.13 -8.88 -6.70
C ALA A 428 11.14 -8.50 -7.81
N LYS A 429 10.78 -8.67 -9.09
CA LYS A 429 11.59 -8.30 -10.25
C LYS A 429 11.03 -7.11 -11.03
N LEU A 430 9.87 -6.59 -10.63
CA LEU A 430 9.25 -5.37 -11.16
C LEU A 430 9.83 -4.08 -10.54
N SER A 431 10.72 -4.22 -9.56
CA SER A 431 11.38 -3.14 -8.82
C SER A 431 12.67 -2.65 -9.44
#